data_AF-A0A8J2JM27-F1
#
_entry.id   AF-A0A8J2JM27-F1
#
_cell.length_a   1.000
_cell.length_b   1.000
_cell.length_c   1.000
_cell.angle_alpha   90.00
_cell.angle_beta   90.00
_cell.angle_gamma   90.00
#
_symmetry.space_group_name_H-M   'P 1'
#
loop_
_entity.id
_entity.type
_entity.pdbx_description
1 polymer ?
#
loop_
_entity_poly.entity_id
_entity_poly.type
_entity_poly.pdbx_seq_one_letter_code
_entity_poly.pdbx_strand_id
1 'polypeptide(L)'
;LNAGILIMNLTRMRNVDFENKALATYTLYKEKIQMADQDILNIMFHAFPEKLLVLDCTYNLLWAHCGEPGSGAGDRVCLNEYKPGPICFCSSSLRNGIHVVHGNMGTFHKPDYPLFQILYRTMSKFKLTRDSYSDLLSRLTQDFNSLDRPCFGLTGEKMYENAHTYFQNLKLL
;
A
#
# COMPACT_ATOMS: atom_id res chain seq x y z
N LEU A 1 -11.28 -2.98 6.59
CA LEU A 1 -10.42 -2.22 5.66
C LEU A 1 -9.08 -1.87 6.32
N ASN A 2 -8.07 -1.47 5.55
CA ASN A 2 -6.81 -0.90 6.05
C ASN A 2 -6.89 0.63 5.96
N ALA A 3 -6.55 1.34 7.04
CA ALA A 3 -6.70 2.80 7.11
C ALA A 3 -5.51 3.59 6.56
N GLY A 4 -4.46 2.93 6.06
CA GLY A 4 -3.25 3.59 5.59
C GLY A 4 -3.43 4.45 4.35
N ILE A 5 -4.40 4.12 3.49
CA ILE A 5 -4.71 4.86 2.27
C ILE A 5 -6.22 5.03 2.17
N LEU A 6 -6.66 6.29 2.18
CA LEU A 6 -8.07 6.66 2.12
C LEU A 6 -8.23 7.83 1.16
N ILE A 7 -9.07 7.66 0.13
CA ILE A 7 -9.49 8.76 -0.74
C ILE A 7 -10.79 9.31 -0.18
N MET A 8 -10.74 10.56 0.26
CA MET A 8 -11.84 11.19 0.99
C MET A 8 -12.59 12.17 0.09
N ASN A 9 -13.82 11.83 -0.30
CA ASN A 9 -14.73 12.80 -0.91
C ASN A 9 -15.36 13.65 0.20
N LEU A 10 -14.72 14.79 0.50
CA LEU A 10 -15.11 15.63 1.64
C LEU A 10 -16.56 16.15 1.55
N THR A 11 -17.07 16.40 0.34
CA THR A 11 -18.47 16.82 0.14
C THR A 11 -19.44 15.70 0.52
N ARG A 12 -19.20 14.48 0.04
CA ARG A 12 -20.05 13.33 0.41
C ARG A 12 -19.94 13.00 1.90
N MET A 13 -18.74 13.08 2.47
CA MET A 13 -18.51 12.82 3.90
C MET A 13 -19.28 13.79 4.80
N ARG A 14 -19.30 15.09 4.47
CA ARG A 14 -20.15 16.07 5.17
C ARG A 14 -21.64 15.78 5.01
N ASN A 15 -22.09 15.44 3.80
CA ASN A 15 -23.50 15.14 3.54
C ASN A 15 -24.02 13.91 4.30
N VAL A 16 -23.14 12.97 4.65
CA VAL A 16 -23.50 11.79 5.44
C VAL A 16 -23.14 11.92 6.92
N ASP A 17 -22.77 13.11 7.38
CA ASP A 17 -22.41 13.39 8.77
C ASP A 17 -21.32 12.44 9.32
N PHE A 18 -20.27 12.24 8.52
CA PHE A 18 -19.20 11.30 8.82
C PHE A 18 -18.52 11.55 10.17
N GLU A 19 -18.24 12.82 10.51
CA GLU A 19 -17.52 13.20 11.72
C GLU A 19 -18.27 12.77 12.98
N ASN A 20 -19.55 13.13 13.09
CA ASN A 20 -20.35 12.76 14.25
C ASN A 20 -20.53 11.23 14.35
N LYS A 21 -20.65 10.52 13.23
CA LYS A 21 -20.71 9.05 13.22
C LYS A 21 -19.40 8.42 13.71
N ALA A 22 -18.25 8.95 13.30
CA ALA A 22 -16.95 8.49 13.76
C ALA A 22 -16.77 8.77 15.27
N LEU A 23 -17.15 9.96 15.74
CA LEU A 23 -17.09 10.34 17.17
C LEU A 23 -18.05 9.50 18.03
N ALA A 24 -19.25 9.23 17.55
CA ALA A 24 -20.20 8.35 18.22
C ALA A 24 -19.65 6.92 18.29
N THR A 25 -19.06 6.42 17.21
CA THR A 25 -18.39 5.11 17.17
C THR A 25 -17.26 5.06 18.19
N TYR A 26 -16.38 6.06 18.23
CA TYR A 26 -15.33 6.13 19.24
C TYR A 26 -15.92 6.12 20.66
N THR A 27 -16.92 6.96 20.94
CA THR A 27 -17.52 7.07 22.28
C THR A 27 -18.10 5.74 22.76
N LEU A 28 -18.75 5.00 21.87
CA LEU A 28 -19.37 3.71 22.18
C LEU A 28 -18.36 2.57 22.38
N TYR A 29 -17.24 2.60 21.64
CA TYR A 29 -16.31 1.47 21.56
C TYR A 29 -14.90 1.77 22.12
N LYS A 30 -14.65 2.96 22.70
CA LYS A 30 -13.32 3.39 23.17
C LYS A 30 -12.58 2.39 24.05
N GLU A 31 -13.29 1.63 24.89
CA GLU A 31 -12.68 0.62 25.78
C GLU A 31 -12.25 -0.67 25.04
N LYS A 32 -12.70 -0.86 23.79
CA LYS A 32 -12.43 -2.04 22.96
C LYS A 32 -11.58 -1.73 21.72
N ILE A 33 -11.37 -0.45 21.42
CA ILE A 33 -10.56 0.01 20.29
C ILE A 33 -9.09 -0.27 20.58
N GLN A 34 -8.39 -0.92 19.65
CA GLN A 34 -6.94 -1.15 19.72
C GLN A 34 -6.18 -0.24 18.77
N MET A 35 -6.72 0.00 17.58
CA MET A 35 -6.14 0.87 16.55
C MET A 35 -7.20 1.89 16.14
N ALA A 36 -7.23 3.05 16.78
CA ALA A 36 -8.35 3.99 16.67
C ALA A 36 -8.68 4.40 15.23
N ASP A 37 -7.68 4.76 14.44
CA ASP A 37 -7.83 5.09 13.02
C ASP A 37 -8.48 3.96 12.21
N GLN A 38 -8.07 2.72 12.43
CA GLN A 38 -8.57 1.57 11.67
C GLN A 38 -9.89 1.00 12.21
N ASP A 39 -10.01 0.84 13.52
CA ASP A 39 -11.15 0.21 14.17
C ASP A 39 -12.40 1.06 14.08
N ILE A 40 -12.28 2.39 14.26
CA ILE A 40 -13.42 3.31 14.11
C ILE A 40 -14.00 3.19 12.70
N LEU A 41 -13.15 3.22 11.67
CA LEU A 41 -13.60 3.08 10.29
C LEU A 41 -14.21 1.70 10.02
N ASN A 42 -13.59 0.63 10.52
CA ASN A 42 -14.11 -0.73 10.37
C ASN A 42 -15.50 -0.89 10.99
N ILE A 43 -15.69 -0.42 12.22
CA ILE A 43 -16.97 -0.51 12.93
C ILE A 43 -18.03 0.34 12.22
N MET A 44 -17.69 1.59 11.89
CA MET A 44 -18.62 2.51 11.23
C MET A 44 -19.05 2.00 9.85
N PHE A 45 -18.12 1.57 8.99
CA PHE A 45 -18.47 1.05 7.66
C PHE A 45 -19.03 -0.36 7.68
N HIS A 46 -18.90 -1.11 8.77
CA HIS A 46 -19.71 -2.31 8.98
C HIS A 46 -21.21 -1.95 9.10
N ALA A 47 -21.53 -0.85 9.80
CA ALA A 47 -22.90 -0.36 9.93
C ALA A 47 -23.41 0.38 8.67
N PHE A 48 -22.51 0.99 7.89
CA PHE A 48 -22.81 1.77 6.68
C PHE A 48 -21.99 1.31 5.46
N PRO A 49 -22.12 0.04 5.02
CA PRO A 49 -21.28 -0.51 3.97
C PRO A 49 -21.44 0.19 2.62
N GLU A 50 -22.61 0.77 2.34
CA GLU A 50 -22.90 1.52 1.12
C GLU A 50 -22.19 2.87 1.04
N LYS A 51 -21.57 3.32 2.13
CA LYS A 51 -20.75 4.54 2.18
C LYS A 51 -19.27 4.28 1.94
N LEU A 52 -18.88 3.02 1.74
CA LEU A 52 -17.50 2.61 1.49
C LEU A 52 -17.34 2.14 0.04
N LEU A 53 -16.36 2.71 -0.65
CA LEU A 53 -15.83 2.16 -1.89
C LEU A 53 -14.45 1.57 -1.59
N VAL A 54 -14.28 0.27 -1.85
CA VAL A 54 -13.03 -0.44 -1.60
C VAL A 54 -12.13 -0.29 -2.82
N LEU A 55 -10.92 0.24 -2.62
CA LEU A 55 -9.90 0.28 -3.67
C LEU A 55 -9.41 -1.12 -3.99
N ASP A 56 -9.00 -1.32 -5.25
CA ASP A 56 -8.30 -2.54 -5.64
C ASP A 56 -7.00 -2.72 -4.83
N CYS A 57 -6.62 -3.96 -4.57
CA CYS A 57 -5.47 -4.28 -3.72
C CYS A 57 -4.11 -3.84 -4.30
N THR A 58 -4.04 -3.50 -5.59
CA THR A 58 -2.91 -2.79 -6.24
C THR A 58 -2.50 -1.50 -5.49
N TYR A 59 -3.41 -0.89 -4.73
CA TYR A 59 -3.19 0.35 -4.00
C TYR A 59 -2.77 0.15 -2.53
N ASN A 60 -2.48 -1.05 -2.03
CA ASN A 60 -2.10 -1.22 -0.62
C ASN A 60 -1.09 -2.36 -0.40
N LEU A 61 0.07 -2.26 -1.07
CA LEU A 61 1.16 -3.18 -0.79
C LEU A 61 1.86 -2.84 0.53
N LEU A 62 1.72 -3.72 1.51
CA LEU A 62 2.42 -3.68 2.80
C LEU A 62 3.43 -4.83 2.94
N TRP A 63 4.43 -4.66 3.81
CA TRP A 63 5.55 -5.61 3.94
C TRP A 63 5.11 -7.02 4.33
N ALA A 64 3.98 -7.17 5.03
CA ALA A 64 3.49 -8.48 5.45
C ALA A 64 3.09 -9.38 4.27
N HIS A 65 2.96 -8.82 3.05
CA HIS A 65 2.85 -9.60 1.81
C HIS A 65 4.14 -10.36 1.45
N CYS A 66 5.29 -9.90 1.97
CA CYS A 66 6.60 -10.55 1.92
C CYS A 66 6.98 -11.29 3.22
N GLY A 67 6.03 -11.51 4.14
CA GLY A 67 6.25 -12.11 5.47
C GLY A 67 5.60 -13.48 5.65
N GLU A 68 5.67 -14.03 6.87
CA GLU A 68 5.18 -15.37 7.22
C GLU A 68 3.77 -15.67 6.67
N PRO A 69 3.53 -16.89 6.18
CA PRO A 69 2.22 -17.32 5.73
C PRO A 69 1.22 -17.23 6.89
N GLY A 70 0.24 -16.32 6.81
CA GLY A 70 -0.89 -16.31 7.75
C GLY A 70 -1.59 -14.99 8.08
N SER A 71 -1.08 -13.82 7.68
CA SER A 71 -1.60 -12.54 8.21
C SER A 71 -2.61 -11.77 7.34
N GLY A 72 -3.20 -12.37 6.30
CA GLY A 72 -4.23 -11.65 5.52
C GLY A 72 -5.16 -12.54 4.71
N ALA A 73 -6.46 -12.37 4.95
CA ALA A 73 -7.56 -12.97 4.19
C ALA A 73 -7.73 -12.29 2.81
N GLY A 74 -8.13 -13.06 1.78
CA GLY A 74 -8.52 -12.55 0.45
C GLY A 74 -8.06 -13.43 -0.73
N ASP A 75 -8.29 -12.93 -1.95
CA ASP A 75 -7.83 -13.49 -3.25
C ASP A 75 -6.31 -13.36 -3.40
N ARG A 76 -5.55 -14.12 -2.59
CA ARG A 76 -4.09 -14.15 -2.60
C ARG A 76 -3.58 -15.31 -3.44
N VAL A 77 -2.65 -15.02 -4.34
CA VAL A 77 -1.86 -16.00 -5.08
C VAL A 77 -0.47 -16.00 -4.45
N CYS A 78 -0.12 -17.15 -3.89
CA CYS A 78 1.14 -17.37 -3.21
C CYS A 78 2.12 -18.13 -4.11
N LEU A 79 3.30 -17.57 -4.31
CA LEU A 79 4.37 -18.18 -5.10
C LEU A 79 5.27 -18.96 -4.14
N ASN A 80 5.16 -20.29 -4.18
CA ASN A 80 5.82 -21.21 -3.25
C ASN A 80 7.32 -21.44 -3.53
N GLU A 81 7.84 -20.88 -4.62
CA GLU A 81 9.20 -21.13 -5.10
C GLU A 81 10.27 -20.36 -4.33
N TYR A 82 9.88 -19.59 -3.31
CA TYR A 82 10.74 -18.61 -2.66
C TYR A 82 10.98 -18.94 -1.18
N LYS A 83 12.24 -18.87 -0.75
CA LYS A 83 12.67 -19.11 0.64
C LYS A 83 12.80 -17.79 1.40
N PRO A 84 12.46 -17.72 2.70
CA PRO A 84 12.08 -18.82 3.59
C PRO A 84 10.59 -19.21 3.59
N GLY A 85 9.75 -18.58 2.77
CA GLY A 85 8.31 -18.89 2.71
C GLY A 85 7.63 -18.27 1.49
N PRO A 86 6.38 -18.68 1.20
CA PRO A 86 5.67 -18.25 0.01
C PRO A 86 5.43 -16.75 0.02
N ILE A 87 5.55 -16.14 -1.16
CA ILE A 87 5.25 -14.72 -1.35
C ILE A 87 3.83 -14.60 -1.84
N CYS A 88 3.00 -13.85 -1.14
CA CYS A 88 1.58 -13.76 -1.44
C CYS A 88 1.21 -12.34 -1.90
N PHE A 89 0.82 -12.23 -3.15
CA PHE A 89 0.19 -11.04 -3.71
C PHE A 89 -1.30 -11.28 -3.88
N CYS A 90 -2.10 -10.23 -3.95
CA CYS A 90 -3.44 -10.42 -4.48
C CYS A 90 -3.40 -10.61 -5.99
N SER A 91 -4.41 -11.28 -6.55
CA SER A 91 -4.46 -11.57 -7.99
C SER A 91 -4.38 -10.32 -8.88
N SER A 92 -5.02 -9.21 -8.47
CA SER A 92 -4.93 -7.95 -9.23
C SER A 92 -3.52 -7.37 -9.25
N SER A 93 -2.75 -7.45 -8.16
CA SER A 93 -1.37 -6.92 -8.15
C SER A 93 -0.39 -7.75 -8.97
N LEU A 94 -0.65 -9.06 -9.15
CA LEU A 94 0.15 -9.86 -10.07
C LEU A 94 -0.12 -9.55 -11.53
N ARG A 95 -1.39 -9.31 -11.87
CA ARG A 95 -1.82 -9.02 -13.26
C ARG A 95 -1.59 -7.58 -13.67
N ASN A 96 -1.82 -6.66 -12.75
CA ASN A 96 -1.89 -5.23 -13.01
C ASN A 96 -0.83 -4.49 -12.19
N GLY A 97 0.25 -5.14 -11.75
CA GLY A 97 1.34 -4.59 -10.94
C GLY A 97 0.94 -3.90 -9.62
N ILE A 98 1.84 -3.10 -9.04
CA ILE A 98 1.61 -2.38 -7.77
C ILE A 98 1.56 -0.88 -8.04
N HIS A 99 0.57 -0.19 -7.46
CA HIS A 99 0.37 1.25 -7.62
C HIS A 99 0.84 2.04 -6.40
N VAL A 100 0.58 1.53 -5.19
CA VAL A 100 0.98 2.21 -3.94
C VAL A 100 1.55 1.21 -2.94
N VAL A 101 2.67 1.61 -2.33
CA VAL A 101 3.35 0.90 -1.26
C VAL A 101 3.10 1.62 0.07
N HIS A 102 2.61 0.88 1.05
CA HIS A 102 2.29 1.36 2.38
C HIS A 102 3.31 0.81 3.39
N GLY A 103 4.14 1.70 3.94
CA GLY A 103 5.11 1.35 4.97
C GLY A 103 4.55 1.46 6.39
N ASN A 104 3.89 0.41 6.86
CA ASN A 104 3.45 0.30 8.26
C ASN A 104 4.63 0.01 9.20
N MET A 105 4.47 0.27 10.50
CA MET A 105 5.48 -0.08 11.54
C MET A 105 6.90 0.48 11.29
N GLY A 106 7.02 1.58 10.52
CA GLY A 106 8.29 2.22 10.19
C GLY A 106 9.17 1.44 9.20
N THR A 107 8.60 0.55 8.38
CA THR A 107 9.40 -0.27 7.44
C THR A 107 10.28 0.53 6.49
N PHE A 108 9.89 1.75 6.10
CA PHE A 108 10.73 2.65 5.30
C PHE A 108 12.09 3.01 5.92
N HIS A 109 12.26 2.79 7.23
CA HIS A 109 13.45 3.18 7.98
C HIS A 109 14.17 2.00 8.67
N LYS A 110 13.67 0.77 8.55
CA LYS A 110 14.18 -0.41 9.26
C LYS A 110 15.04 -1.29 8.34
N PRO A 111 16.23 -1.77 8.78
CA PRO A 111 17.16 -2.57 7.95
C PRO A 111 16.55 -3.87 7.41
N ASP A 112 15.57 -4.44 8.12
CA ASP A 112 14.94 -5.71 7.74
C ASP A 112 14.03 -5.60 6.49
N TYR A 113 13.77 -4.38 6.00
CA TYR A 113 12.87 -4.11 4.86
C TYR A 113 13.61 -3.35 3.75
N PRO A 114 14.61 -3.97 3.10
CA PRO A 114 15.48 -3.28 2.15
C PRO A 114 14.76 -2.71 0.92
N LEU A 115 13.68 -3.36 0.43
CA LEU A 115 12.84 -2.79 -0.63
C LEU A 115 12.23 -1.43 -0.21
N PHE A 116 11.65 -1.36 0.99
CA PHE A 116 11.06 -0.13 1.51
C PHE A 116 12.14 0.93 1.72
N GLN A 117 13.33 0.56 2.18
CA GLN A 117 14.44 1.52 2.30
C GLN A 117 14.90 2.08 0.96
N ILE A 118 15.03 1.23 -0.07
CA ILE A 118 15.39 1.68 -1.42
C ILE A 118 14.34 2.68 -1.91
N LEU A 119 13.06 2.34 -1.80
CA LEU A 119 11.96 3.24 -2.17
C LEU A 119 12.06 4.58 -1.44
N TYR A 120 12.19 4.57 -0.11
CA TYR A 120 12.28 5.78 0.68
C TYR A 120 13.50 6.64 0.32
N ARG A 121 14.69 6.03 0.23
CA ARG A 121 15.94 6.74 -0.08
C ARG A 121 15.94 7.31 -1.49
N THR A 122 15.36 6.60 -2.45
CA THR A 122 15.29 7.04 -3.84
C THR A 122 14.25 8.14 -4.01
N MET A 123 13.05 7.99 -3.44
CA MET A 123 12.00 9.02 -3.49
C MET A 123 12.35 10.28 -2.69
N SER A 124 13.01 10.16 -1.53
CA SER A 124 13.41 11.33 -0.72
C SER A 124 14.44 12.23 -1.42
N LYS A 125 15.25 11.66 -2.32
CA LYS A 125 16.22 12.40 -3.14
C LYS A 125 15.62 12.95 -4.43
N PHE A 126 14.54 12.33 -4.93
CA PHE A 126 13.87 12.72 -6.16
C PHE A 126 13.19 14.08 -6.06
N LYS A 127 13.41 14.94 -7.04
CA LYS A 127 12.79 16.26 -7.17
C LYS A 127 11.87 16.28 -8.39
N LEU A 128 10.55 16.32 -8.14
CA LEU A 128 9.51 16.29 -9.17
C LEU A 128 9.70 17.32 -10.29
N THR A 129 10.24 18.50 -9.99
CA THR A 129 10.40 19.60 -10.96
C THR A 129 11.69 19.54 -11.77
N ARG A 130 12.65 18.68 -11.40
CA ARG A 130 14.01 18.70 -11.96
C ARG A 130 14.47 17.34 -12.47
N ASP A 131 14.15 16.29 -11.74
CA ASP A 131 14.71 14.97 -11.99
C ASP A 131 13.81 14.21 -12.97
N SER A 132 14.42 13.49 -13.92
CA SER A 132 13.65 12.71 -14.89
C SER A 132 13.03 11.48 -14.25
N TYR A 133 11.77 11.21 -14.59
CA TYR A 133 11.12 9.95 -14.22
C TYR A 133 11.83 8.73 -14.82
N SER A 134 12.41 8.83 -16.02
CA SER A 134 13.18 7.72 -16.59
C SER A 134 14.36 7.32 -15.71
N ASP A 135 15.04 8.33 -15.14
CA ASP A 135 16.22 8.12 -14.32
C ASP A 135 15.83 7.58 -12.93
N LEU A 136 14.71 8.06 -12.40
CA LEU A 136 14.10 7.51 -11.19
C LEU A 136 13.82 6.01 -11.37
N LEU A 137 13.16 5.65 -12.46
CA LEU A 137 12.83 4.26 -12.78
C LEU A 137 14.08 3.40 -12.95
N SER A 138 15.06 3.89 -13.72
CA SER A 138 16.31 3.16 -13.95
C SER A 138 17.05 2.86 -12.64
N ARG A 139 17.12 3.83 -11.72
CA ARG A 139 17.74 3.65 -10.39
C ARG A 139 16.98 2.64 -9.54
N LEU A 140 15.65 2.76 -9.46
CA LEU A 140 14.82 1.81 -8.71
C LEU A 140 14.96 0.38 -9.24
N THR A 141 14.92 0.19 -10.57
CA THR A 141 15.10 -1.13 -11.19
C THR A 141 16.48 -1.71 -10.88
N GLN A 142 17.54 -0.91 -10.99
CA GLN A 142 18.90 -1.35 -10.65
C GLN A 142 19.00 -1.78 -9.17
N ASP A 143 18.49 -0.96 -8.25
CA ASP A 143 18.55 -1.23 -6.82
C ASP A 143 17.70 -2.46 -6.45
N PHE A 144 16.51 -2.62 -7.04
CA PHE A 144 15.67 -3.80 -6.80
C PHE A 144 16.29 -5.09 -7.32
N ASN A 145 16.91 -5.06 -8.49
CA ASN A 145 17.61 -6.22 -9.04
C ASN A 145 18.84 -6.62 -8.21
N SER A 146 19.37 -5.71 -7.37
CA SER A 146 20.47 -6.01 -6.46
C SER A 146 20.05 -6.68 -5.15
N LEU A 147 18.75 -6.80 -4.88
CA LEU A 147 18.24 -7.37 -3.63
C LEU A 147 18.36 -8.89 -3.61
N ASP A 148 19.13 -9.41 -2.65
CA ASP A 148 19.37 -10.84 -2.43
C ASP A 148 18.17 -11.59 -1.80
N ARG A 149 16.95 -11.18 -2.16
CA ARG A 149 15.70 -11.85 -1.74
C ARG A 149 14.67 -11.85 -2.85
N PRO A 150 14.13 -13.02 -3.20
CA PRO A 150 13.18 -13.10 -4.30
C PRO A 150 11.91 -12.28 -4.12
N CYS A 151 11.42 -12.09 -2.87
CA CYS A 151 10.25 -11.25 -2.64
C CYS A 151 10.48 -9.81 -3.03
N PHE A 152 11.63 -9.28 -2.67
CA PHE A 152 11.91 -7.88 -2.90
C PHE A 152 12.24 -7.61 -4.38
N GLY A 153 12.94 -8.54 -5.06
CA GLY A 153 13.13 -8.48 -6.50
C GLY A 153 11.79 -8.50 -7.27
N LEU A 154 10.95 -9.50 -7.02
CA LEU A 154 9.66 -9.65 -7.70
C LEU A 154 8.69 -8.51 -7.37
N THR A 155 8.68 -8.03 -6.13
CA THR A 155 7.91 -6.84 -5.75
C THR A 155 8.37 -5.63 -6.54
N GLY A 156 9.69 -5.42 -6.67
CA GLY A 156 10.26 -4.34 -7.47
C GLY A 156 9.87 -4.43 -8.94
N GLU A 157 9.90 -5.62 -9.52
CA GLU A 157 9.44 -5.88 -10.89
C GLU A 157 7.95 -5.52 -11.06
N LYS A 158 7.09 -5.97 -10.14
CA LYS A 158 5.65 -5.65 -10.17
C LYS A 158 5.34 -4.17 -9.93
N MET A 159 6.20 -3.44 -9.22
CA MET A 159 6.12 -1.98 -9.16
C MET A 159 6.51 -1.33 -10.49
N TYR A 160 7.50 -1.88 -11.19
CA TYR A 160 7.98 -1.33 -12.46
C TYR A 160 6.98 -1.50 -13.61
N GLU A 161 6.27 -2.64 -13.69
CA GLU A 161 5.31 -2.95 -14.77
C GLU A 161 4.31 -1.81 -15.07
N ASN A 162 3.85 -1.07 -14.05
CA ASN A 162 2.91 0.04 -14.25
C ASN A 162 3.53 1.43 -14.23
N ALA A 163 4.79 1.55 -13.84
CA ALA A 163 5.36 2.84 -13.53
C ALA A 163 5.30 3.76 -14.77
N HIS A 164 5.54 3.20 -15.96
CA HIS A 164 5.41 3.90 -17.23
C HIS A 164 4.01 4.48 -17.47
N THR A 165 2.94 3.77 -17.11
CA THR A 165 1.55 4.21 -17.29
C THR A 165 1.23 5.47 -16.48
N TYR A 166 1.78 5.59 -15.27
CA TYR A 166 1.57 6.77 -14.44
C TYR A 166 2.44 7.95 -14.87
N PHE A 167 3.70 7.69 -15.24
CA PHE A 167 4.64 8.76 -15.58
C PHE A 167 4.45 9.34 -16.98
N GLN A 168 3.86 8.59 -17.93
CA GLN A 168 3.46 9.15 -19.23
C GLN A 168 2.34 10.20 -19.09
N ASN A 169 1.42 10.00 -18.16
CA ASN A 169 0.28 10.90 -17.92
C ASN A 169 0.65 12.15 -17.09
N LEU A 170 1.79 12.15 -16.40
CA LEU A 170 2.28 13.28 -15.61
C LEU A 170 2.96 14.38 -16.44
N LYS A 171 3.16 14.18 -17.75
CA LYS A 171 3.66 15.22 -18.68
C LYS A 171 2.66 16.35 -18.96
N LEU A 172 1.51 16.36 -18.28
CA LEU A 172 0.41 17.33 -18.44
C LEU A 172 0.30 18.35 -17.30
N LEU A 173 1.29 18.41 -16.40
CA LEU A 173 1.46 19.49 -15.40
C LEU A 173 2.69 20.34 -15.75
#